data_AF-A0A936QEU8-F1
#
_entry.id   AF-A0A936QEU8-F1
#
_cell.length_a   1.000
_cell.length_b   1.000
_cell.length_c   1.000
_cell.angle_alpha   90.00
_cell.angle_beta   90.00
_cell.angle_gamma   90.00
#
_symmetry.space_group_name_H-M   'P 1'
#
loop_
_entity.id
_entity.type
_entity.pdbx_description
1 polymer ?
#
loop_
_entity_poly.entity_id
_entity_poly.type
_entity_poly.pdbx_seq_one_letter_code
_entity_poly.pdbx_strand_id
1 'polypeptide(L)'
;MKTICLLFLFTAFFSTVSFPQNIYDVRSLSMGNTGVSNSYDIDALNNNPANILKQRTNNNSSAYFSIFTNFNFHINSEYFSYDFYDKYFTSNSETNPIFLSNSDKEYIVNNASDEPVNISVLLKELALVFNIKNFGSLGISLDERFTGNFKVSKDPLELGLYGNEINRIYNFSGTGYKGTWVRQLNITYAKNIKPKKSKLFSDLSFGISVKPQFGQYFADTDRNDLTITTNNNFEVRGTGQIDFLFSGTSEDNTIKMSLSPAGFGFGFDFGINAGIKNISRNGQMNIGLSLNDVGYIKWTKNTNRYQYNGNYIVTDITDPAQLDSLNKIVKGTKVIVPAFTTALPMNLRIGLTYKIFSKPVAEVFKNNDNETANLSFEYIQGFNDYFGSSKKPSVGIGGEYNVTNVLSPRIGLILGGNEKFALNFGLGIDTGPVLIDLGTYNFTSVFNRKTATKVSAGLSIKFKVN
;
A
#
# COMPACT_ATOMS: atom_id res chain seq x y z
N MET A 1 11.26 -4.11 -36.52
CA MET A 1 12.00 -4.51 -35.30
C MET A 1 11.73 -3.59 -34.11
N LYS A 2 12.30 -2.36 -34.03
CA LYS A 2 12.20 -1.49 -32.82
C LYS A 2 10.80 -1.42 -32.18
N THR A 3 9.75 -1.27 -32.98
CA THR A 3 8.37 -1.09 -32.51
C THR A 3 7.83 -2.23 -31.66
N ILE A 4 8.21 -3.49 -31.92
CA ILE A 4 7.58 -4.66 -31.26
C ILE A 4 8.15 -4.87 -29.85
N CYS A 5 9.47 -4.81 -29.67
CA CYS A 5 10.07 -4.87 -28.34
C CYS A 5 9.65 -3.66 -27.49
N LEU A 6 9.51 -2.47 -28.10
CA LEU A 6 9.00 -1.29 -27.41
C LEU A 6 7.53 -1.49 -26.99
N LEU A 7 6.68 -2.12 -27.81
CA LEU A 7 5.29 -2.42 -27.47
C LEU A 7 5.17 -3.44 -26.33
N PHE A 8 6.05 -4.43 -26.26
CA PHE A 8 6.05 -5.44 -25.19
C PHE A 8 6.44 -4.82 -23.84
N LEU A 9 7.39 -3.87 -23.83
CA LEU A 9 7.67 -3.02 -22.68
C LEU A 9 6.48 -2.09 -22.36
N PHE A 10 5.93 -1.38 -23.34
CA PHE A 10 4.82 -0.44 -23.13
C PHE A 10 3.56 -1.12 -22.57
N THR A 11 3.18 -2.29 -23.07
CA THR A 11 2.00 -3.03 -22.59
C THR A 11 2.21 -3.61 -21.19
N ALA A 12 3.44 -3.96 -20.81
CA ALA A 12 3.78 -4.29 -19.42
C ALA A 12 3.71 -3.07 -18.48
N PHE A 13 3.96 -1.85 -18.98
CA PHE A 13 3.86 -0.61 -18.20
C PHE A 13 2.45 0.01 -18.15
N PHE A 14 1.53 -0.33 -19.06
CA PHE A 14 0.20 0.30 -19.15
C PHE A 14 -0.97 -0.44 -18.49
N SER A 15 -0.74 -1.61 -17.86
CA SER A 15 -1.70 -2.15 -16.89
C SER A 15 -1.49 -1.51 -15.51
N THR A 16 -2.53 -0.87 -14.97
CA THR A 16 -2.52 -0.25 -13.63
C THR A 16 -2.20 -1.26 -12.52
N VAL A 17 -1.16 -1.01 -11.73
CA VAL A 17 -0.69 -1.89 -10.63
C VAL A 17 -0.32 -1.07 -9.38
N SER A 18 -0.67 -1.51 -8.15
CA SER A 18 -0.88 -0.56 -7.02
C SER A 18 -0.47 -0.96 -5.58
N PHE A 19 0.73 -0.61 -5.06
CA PHE A 19 1.47 -0.98 -3.77
C PHE A 19 1.58 -0.11 -2.48
N PRO A 20 1.08 -0.48 -1.28
CA PRO A 20 1.46 0.14 0.02
C PRO A 20 2.26 -0.76 0.97
N GLN A 21 3.00 -0.17 1.91
CA GLN A 21 2.99 -0.67 3.30
C GLN A 21 1.81 -0.08 4.09
N ASN A 22 0.70 -0.83 4.15
CA ASN A 22 -0.36 -0.71 5.17
C ASN A 22 -0.84 0.70 5.56
N ILE A 23 -1.25 1.49 4.57
CA ILE A 23 -2.06 2.70 4.78
C ILE A 23 -3.51 2.27 4.99
N TYR A 24 -4.07 2.50 6.18
CA TYR A 24 -5.46 2.12 6.52
C TYR A 24 -6.42 3.30 6.68
N ASP A 25 -5.92 4.49 7.03
CA ASP A 25 -6.72 5.70 7.23
C ASP A 25 -5.91 6.98 7.00
N VAL A 26 -6.60 8.04 6.56
CA VAL A 26 -5.98 9.32 6.14
C VAL A 26 -5.37 10.10 7.31
N ARG A 27 -5.90 9.94 8.53
CA ARG A 27 -5.43 10.67 9.70
C ARG A 27 -4.08 10.13 10.16
N SER A 28 -3.95 8.81 10.33
CA SER A 28 -2.68 8.14 10.63
C SER A 28 -1.66 8.38 9.51
N LEU A 29 -2.08 8.31 8.23
CA LEU A 29 -1.24 8.64 7.07
C LEU A 29 -0.55 10.01 7.24
N SER A 30 -1.35 11.04 7.52
CA SER A 30 -0.91 12.42 7.73
C SER A 30 0.04 12.58 8.92
N MET A 31 0.00 11.65 9.87
CA MET A 31 0.79 11.61 11.11
C MET A 31 1.89 10.54 11.05
N GLY A 32 2.44 10.26 9.86
CA GLY A 32 3.55 9.31 9.70
C GLY A 32 3.17 7.88 10.05
N ASN A 33 1.98 7.44 9.63
CA ASN A 33 1.36 6.16 9.96
C ASN A 33 1.16 5.88 11.46
N THR A 34 1.27 6.88 12.35
CA THR A 34 1.01 6.70 13.79
C THR A 34 -0.49 6.66 14.07
N GLY A 35 -1.01 5.45 14.28
CA GLY A 35 -2.44 5.12 14.33
C GLY A 35 -2.87 4.18 15.48
N VAL A 36 -1.98 3.32 15.97
CA VAL A 36 -2.36 2.21 16.87
C VAL A 36 -2.81 2.68 18.25
N SER A 37 -2.33 3.83 18.74
CA SER A 37 -2.63 4.40 20.06
C SER A 37 -3.66 5.55 20.06
N ASN A 38 -3.95 6.10 18.87
CA ASN A 38 -4.63 7.39 18.67
C ASN A 38 -5.69 7.41 17.57
N SER A 39 -5.92 6.33 16.82
CA SER A 39 -7.07 6.22 15.92
C SER A 39 -8.39 6.23 16.70
N TYR A 40 -9.48 6.57 16.01
CA TYR A 40 -10.83 6.71 16.56
C TYR A 40 -11.83 6.12 15.55
N ASP A 41 -13.07 5.90 15.99
CA ASP A 41 -14.21 5.65 15.10
C ASP A 41 -13.92 4.73 13.89
N ILE A 42 -14.03 5.24 12.66
CA ILE A 42 -13.80 4.51 11.40
C ILE A 42 -12.31 4.39 11.09
N ASP A 43 -11.48 5.36 11.50
CA ASP A 43 -10.02 5.35 11.29
C ASP A 43 -9.34 4.18 12.04
N ALA A 44 -9.99 3.67 13.09
CA ALA A 44 -9.52 2.51 13.85
C ALA A 44 -9.67 1.16 13.13
N LEU A 45 -10.54 1.06 12.11
CA LEU A 45 -10.78 -0.17 11.35
C LEU A 45 -9.54 -0.56 10.52
N ASN A 46 -9.10 -1.81 10.64
CA ASN A 46 -7.80 -2.33 10.15
C ASN A 46 -6.55 -1.77 10.86
N ASN A 47 -6.68 -0.78 11.75
CA ASN A 47 -5.55 -0.09 12.38
C ASN A 47 -5.27 -0.65 13.79
N ASN A 48 -6.25 -0.51 14.69
CA ASN A 48 -6.31 -1.19 15.99
C ASN A 48 -7.79 -1.36 16.38
N PRO A 49 -8.33 -2.60 16.41
CA PRO A 49 -9.75 -2.79 16.67
C PRO A 49 -10.19 -2.31 18.07
N ALA A 50 -9.28 -2.20 19.06
CA ALA A 50 -9.62 -1.63 20.37
C ALA A 50 -10.00 -0.14 20.34
N ASN A 51 -9.71 0.56 19.24
CA ASN A 51 -9.89 1.99 19.10
C ASN A 51 -11.25 2.41 18.51
N ILE A 52 -12.06 1.51 17.93
CA ILE A 52 -13.36 1.90 17.32
C ILE A 52 -14.36 2.49 18.33
N LEU A 53 -14.16 2.23 19.64
CA LEU A 53 -14.95 2.79 20.74
C LEU A 53 -14.42 4.13 21.26
N LYS A 54 -13.21 4.55 20.83
CA LYS A 54 -12.59 5.81 21.20
C LYS A 54 -13.11 6.89 20.25
N GLN A 55 -13.30 8.10 20.77
CA GLN A 55 -13.77 9.27 20.01
C GLN A 55 -12.86 10.46 20.28
N ARG A 56 -12.90 11.48 19.41
CA ARG A 56 -12.25 12.78 19.68
C ARG A 56 -12.87 13.44 20.92
N THR A 57 -12.10 14.27 21.63
CA THR A 57 -12.54 14.99 22.84
C THR A 57 -13.80 15.83 22.57
N ASN A 58 -14.75 15.82 23.51
CA ASN A 58 -16.11 16.38 23.42
C ASN A 58 -17.04 15.79 22.35
N ASN A 59 -16.62 14.75 21.64
CA ASN A 59 -17.50 13.97 20.78
C ASN A 59 -18.22 12.88 21.60
N ASN A 60 -19.51 12.67 21.32
CA ASN A 60 -20.37 11.68 21.98
C ASN A 60 -21.23 10.90 20.98
N SER A 61 -20.90 10.93 19.68
CA SER A 61 -21.74 10.36 18.62
C SER A 61 -22.02 8.86 18.82
N SER A 62 -23.29 8.49 18.79
CA SER A 62 -23.73 7.09 18.87
C SER A 62 -23.32 6.28 17.64
N ALA A 63 -23.21 6.89 16.45
CA ALA A 63 -22.70 6.22 15.26
C ALA A 63 -21.85 7.11 14.33
N TYR A 64 -21.06 6.46 13.49
CA TYR A 64 -20.25 7.05 12.42
C TYR A 64 -20.47 6.26 11.14
N PHE A 65 -20.52 6.94 9.97
CA PHE A 65 -20.54 6.26 8.67
C PHE A 65 -19.69 6.94 7.58
N SER A 66 -19.30 6.17 6.58
CA SER A 66 -18.58 6.63 5.37
C SER A 66 -19.00 5.76 4.17
N ILE A 67 -19.18 6.35 2.99
CA ILE A 67 -19.73 5.67 1.79
C ILE A 67 -18.97 6.19 0.56
N PHE A 68 -18.09 5.37 -0.02
CA PHE A 68 -17.15 5.69 -1.12
C PHE A 68 -16.23 6.91 -0.89
N THR A 69 -16.27 7.53 0.29
CA THR A 69 -15.59 8.79 0.59
C THR A 69 -14.30 8.64 1.41
N ASN A 70 -13.81 7.42 1.63
CA ASN A 70 -12.51 7.17 2.27
C ASN A 70 -11.60 6.38 1.31
N PHE A 71 -10.63 7.09 0.71
CA PHE A 71 -9.76 6.62 -0.36
C PHE A 71 -8.32 7.10 -0.10
N ASN A 72 -7.35 6.22 -0.34
CA ASN A 72 -5.93 6.49 -0.20
C ASN A 72 -5.16 5.86 -1.37
N PHE A 73 -4.29 6.63 -2.03
CA PHE A 73 -3.31 6.10 -2.98
C PHE A 73 -1.88 6.55 -2.63
N HIS A 74 -0.87 5.73 -2.94
CA HIS A 74 0.51 6.00 -2.54
C HIS A 74 1.55 5.34 -3.46
N ILE A 75 2.18 6.15 -4.30
CA ILE A 75 3.32 5.80 -5.15
C ILE A 75 4.62 6.05 -4.40
N ASN A 76 5.46 5.02 -4.34
CA ASN A 76 6.82 5.02 -3.80
C ASN A 76 7.76 4.32 -4.80
N SER A 77 8.54 5.15 -5.49
CA SER A 77 9.74 4.82 -6.25
C SER A 77 10.88 5.69 -5.74
N GLU A 78 12.13 5.36 -6.10
CA GLU A 78 13.28 6.24 -5.90
C GLU A 78 13.77 6.89 -7.21
N TYR A 79 13.17 6.55 -8.35
CA TYR A 79 13.57 7.07 -9.67
C TYR A 79 12.42 7.70 -10.48
N PHE A 80 11.18 7.21 -10.31
CA PHE A 80 10.04 7.61 -11.13
C PHE A 80 9.43 8.93 -10.63
N SER A 81 10.10 10.05 -10.93
CA SER A 81 9.67 11.40 -10.58
C SER A 81 8.73 12.04 -11.62
N TYR A 82 8.13 13.18 -11.28
CA TYR A 82 7.42 13.99 -12.29
C TYR A 82 8.34 14.39 -13.44
N ASP A 83 9.57 14.84 -13.18
CA ASP A 83 10.51 15.22 -14.25
C ASP A 83 10.98 13.99 -15.06
N PHE A 84 11.04 12.79 -14.47
CA PHE A 84 11.27 11.54 -15.22
C PHE A 84 10.11 11.27 -16.19
N TYR A 85 8.87 11.39 -15.71
CA TYR A 85 7.67 11.23 -16.52
C TYR A 85 7.59 12.29 -17.63
N ASP A 86 7.81 13.56 -17.31
CA ASP A 86 7.74 14.68 -18.25
C ASP A 86 8.82 14.56 -19.33
N LYS A 87 10.08 14.32 -18.93
CA LYS A 87 11.21 14.21 -19.86
C LYS A 87 11.11 13.03 -20.83
N TYR A 88 10.51 11.90 -20.40
CA TYR A 88 10.52 10.65 -21.19
C TYR A 88 9.15 10.22 -21.73
N PHE A 89 8.03 10.83 -21.31
CA PHE A 89 6.67 10.38 -21.68
C PHE A 89 5.67 11.48 -22.09
N THR A 90 5.97 12.79 -21.95
CA THR A 90 4.99 13.87 -22.27
C THR A 90 5.25 14.64 -23.57
N SER A 91 6.16 14.17 -24.45
CA SER A 91 6.45 14.85 -25.73
C SER A 91 5.28 14.82 -26.72
N ASN A 92 4.43 15.85 -26.64
CA ASN A 92 3.28 16.01 -27.52
C ASN A 92 3.67 16.57 -28.90
N SER A 93 4.12 15.69 -29.81
CA SER A 93 3.87 15.84 -31.27
C SER A 93 4.51 14.71 -32.08
N GLU A 94 3.85 14.33 -33.19
CA GLU A 94 4.44 13.46 -34.22
C GLU A 94 5.72 14.05 -34.85
N THR A 95 5.93 15.36 -34.69
CA THR A 95 7.08 16.11 -35.22
C THR A 95 8.26 16.26 -34.25
N ASN A 96 8.10 15.95 -32.95
CA ASN A 96 9.20 15.97 -31.97
C ASN A 96 9.19 14.71 -31.06
N PRO A 97 9.49 13.52 -31.60
CA PRO A 97 9.67 12.31 -30.80
C PRO A 97 10.91 12.40 -29.89
N ILE A 98 10.80 11.93 -28.65
CA ILE A 98 11.94 11.77 -27.74
C ILE A 98 12.89 10.69 -28.28
N PHE A 99 14.16 11.05 -28.46
CA PHE A 99 15.25 10.10 -28.68
C PHE A 99 16.14 10.07 -27.43
N LEU A 100 16.27 8.90 -26.80
CA LEU A 100 17.15 8.71 -25.64
C LEU A 100 18.62 8.77 -26.07
N SER A 101 19.33 9.79 -25.61
CA SER A 101 20.79 9.88 -25.71
C SER A 101 21.48 8.85 -24.82
N ASN A 102 22.80 8.65 -24.97
CA ASN A 102 23.51 7.67 -24.14
C ASN A 102 23.47 8.04 -22.64
N SER A 103 23.55 9.33 -22.29
CA SER A 103 23.43 9.78 -20.91
C SER A 103 22.00 9.64 -20.36
N ASP A 104 20.96 9.69 -21.20
CA ASP A 104 19.60 9.34 -20.78
C ASP A 104 19.49 7.85 -20.43
N LYS A 105 20.08 6.98 -21.25
CA LYS A 105 20.13 5.54 -20.99
C LYS A 105 20.92 5.20 -19.73
N GLU A 106 22.11 5.80 -19.57
CA GLU A 106 22.94 5.64 -18.37
C GLU A 106 22.18 6.12 -17.13
N TYR A 107 21.46 7.24 -17.22
CA TYR A 107 20.62 7.74 -16.14
C TYR A 107 19.47 6.77 -15.81
N ILE A 108 18.74 6.27 -16.81
CA ILE A 108 17.66 5.29 -16.58
C ILE A 108 18.21 4.03 -15.92
N VAL A 109 19.31 3.46 -16.43
CA VAL A 109 19.94 2.27 -15.84
C VAL A 109 20.40 2.53 -14.41
N ASN A 110 21.16 3.59 -14.16
CA ASN A 110 21.75 3.84 -12.85
C ASN A 110 20.73 4.21 -11.75
N ASN A 111 19.50 4.61 -12.10
CA ASN A 111 18.45 4.96 -11.13
C ASN A 111 17.32 3.92 -11.06
N ALA A 112 16.97 3.25 -12.16
CA ALA A 112 15.84 2.31 -12.22
C ALA A 112 16.23 0.83 -12.07
N SER A 113 17.52 0.47 -12.21
CA SER A 113 17.96 -0.92 -12.00
C SER A 113 17.83 -1.31 -10.55
N ASP A 114 17.09 -2.40 -10.30
CA ASP A 114 16.92 -3.05 -9.00
C ASP A 114 16.29 -2.19 -7.87
N GLU A 115 15.88 -0.94 -8.15
CA GLU A 115 15.01 -0.15 -7.28
C GLU A 115 13.53 -0.47 -7.56
N PRO A 116 12.75 -0.93 -6.57
CA PRO A 116 11.37 -1.37 -6.77
C PRO A 116 10.37 -0.21 -6.82
N VAL A 117 9.28 -0.41 -7.56
CA VAL A 117 8.14 0.52 -7.63
C VAL A 117 6.93 -0.07 -6.89
N ASN A 118 6.34 0.76 -6.03
CA ASN A 118 5.15 0.50 -5.20
C ASN A 118 4.16 1.68 -5.43
N ILE A 119 2.83 1.47 -5.41
CA ILE A 119 1.80 2.34 -6.08
C ILE A 119 0.36 2.28 -5.45
N SER A 120 0.21 2.12 -4.13
CA SER A 120 -1.01 1.70 -3.38
C SER A 120 -2.36 2.19 -3.89
N VAL A 121 -3.41 1.37 -3.73
CA VAL A 121 -4.80 1.88 -3.57
C VAL A 121 -5.55 1.13 -2.45
N LEU A 122 -6.09 1.88 -1.50
CA LEU A 122 -7.15 1.47 -0.58
C LEU A 122 -8.40 2.32 -0.85
N LEU A 123 -9.54 1.69 -1.09
CA LEU A 123 -10.87 2.32 -1.10
C LEU A 123 -11.76 1.64 -0.06
N LYS A 124 -12.29 2.40 0.90
CA LYS A 124 -13.27 1.94 1.88
C LYS A 124 -14.66 2.29 1.35
N GLU A 125 -15.25 1.35 0.61
CA GLU A 125 -16.56 1.50 -0.08
C GLU A 125 -17.69 1.81 0.90
N LEU A 126 -17.68 1.14 2.06
CA LEU A 126 -18.62 1.36 3.15
C LEU A 126 -17.88 1.25 4.48
N ALA A 127 -18.23 2.09 5.43
CA ALA A 127 -17.85 1.94 6.83
C ALA A 127 -19.00 2.38 7.75
N LEU A 128 -19.23 1.61 8.81
CA LEU A 128 -20.17 1.93 9.89
C LEU A 128 -19.51 1.58 11.23
N VAL A 129 -19.65 2.46 12.23
CA VAL A 129 -19.27 2.17 13.62
C VAL A 129 -20.39 2.62 14.54
N PHE A 130 -20.87 1.73 15.40
CA PHE A 130 -21.96 1.95 16.35
C PHE A 130 -21.46 1.78 17.79
N ASN A 131 -21.71 2.77 18.64
CA ASN A 131 -21.28 2.82 20.03
C ASN A 131 -22.46 2.47 20.97
N ILE A 132 -22.51 1.22 21.44
CA ILE A 132 -23.63 0.70 22.22
C ILE A 132 -23.30 0.79 23.72
N LYS A 133 -23.99 1.71 24.41
CA LYS A 133 -23.83 1.97 25.85
C LYS A 133 -23.83 0.66 26.67
N ASN A 134 -22.84 0.51 27.55
CA ASN A 134 -22.56 -0.68 28.37
C ASN A 134 -22.16 -1.98 27.63
N PHE A 135 -22.53 -2.15 26.36
CA PHE A 135 -22.20 -3.34 25.58
C PHE A 135 -20.77 -3.29 25.02
N GLY A 136 -20.39 -2.17 24.41
CA GLY A 136 -19.16 -2.00 23.62
C GLY A 136 -19.49 -1.33 22.28
N SER A 137 -18.57 -1.38 21.32
CA SER A 137 -18.78 -0.84 19.98
C SER A 137 -18.66 -1.93 18.91
N LEU A 138 -19.47 -1.82 17.87
CA LEU A 138 -19.47 -2.68 16.70
C LEU A 138 -19.05 -1.87 15.48
N GLY A 139 -18.15 -2.42 14.66
CA GLY A 139 -17.68 -1.83 13.42
C GLY A 139 -17.86 -2.79 12.26
N ILE A 140 -18.13 -2.25 11.08
CA ILE A 140 -18.15 -2.99 9.82
C ILE A 140 -17.60 -2.11 8.70
N SER A 141 -16.72 -2.64 7.86
CA SER A 141 -16.34 -1.98 6.61
C SER A 141 -16.20 -2.95 5.44
N LEU A 142 -16.45 -2.44 4.24
CA LEU A 142 -16.14 -3.09 2.97
C LEU A 142 -14.97 -2.32 2.36
N ASP A 143 -13.81 -2.97 2.27
CA ASP A 143 -12.55 -2.38 1.85
C ASP A 143 -12.04 -3.05 0.57
N GLU A 144 -11.76 -2.27 -0.46
CA GLU A 144 -11.04 -2.70 -1.65
C GLU A 144 -9.56 -2.38 -1.49
N ARG A 145 -8.72 -3.43 -1.51
CA ARG A 145 -7.27 -3.34 -1.42
C ARG A 145 -6.66 -3.80 -2.75
N PHE A 146 -6.11 -2.87 -3.51
CA PHE A 146 -5.20 -3.21 -4.60
C PHE A 146 -3.80 -3.21 -4.01
N THR A 147 -3.06 -4.32 -4.19
CA THR A 147 -1.65 -4.40 -3.81
C THR A 147 -0.78 -5.02 -4.92
N GLY A 148 -0.15 -4.14 -5.71
CA GLY A 148 1.12 -4.35 -6.51
C GLY A 148 3.97 -4.13 -5.60
N ASN A 149 5.02 -5.01 -5.81
CA ASN A 149 6.42 -4.67 -5.99
C ASN A 149 6.73 -5.05 -7.45
N PHE A 150 7.03 -4.06 -8.30
CA PHE A 150 7.60 -4.28 -9.63
C PHE A 150 9.07 -3.84 -9.59
N LYS A 151 9.97 -4.67 -10.11
CA LYS A 151 11.41 -4.40 -10.12
C LYS A 151 12.02 -4.98 -11.38
N VAL A 152 12.84 -4.21 -12.08
CA VAL A 152 13.62 -4.69 -13.24
C VAL A 152 15.09 -4.73 -12.83
N SER A 153 15.77 -5.84 -13.11
CA SER A 153 17.22 -5.92 -12.91
C SER A 153 17.97 -5.10 -13.95
N LYS A 154 19.24 -4.82 -13.66
CA LYS A 154 20.12 -4.06 -14.57
C LYS A 154 20.18 -4.62 -16.00
N ASP A 155 20.37 -5.93 -16.16
CA ASP A 155 20.60 -6.55 -17.47
C ASP A 155 19.43 -6.37 -18.47
N PRO A 156 18.15 -6.61 -18.12
CA PRO A 156 17.03 -6.36 -19.02
C PRO A 156 16.85 -4.88 -19.41
N LEU A 157 17.18 -3.94 -18.52
CA LEU A 157 17.17 -2.51 -18.85
C LEU A 157 18.28 -2.19 -19.85
N GLU A 158 19.50 -2.67 -19.63
CA GLU A 158 20.61 -2.44 -20.57
C GLU A 158 20.36 -3.10 -21.94
N LEU A 159 19.84 -4.33 -21.98
CA LEU A 159 19.44 -5.00 -23.21
C LEU A 159 18.36 -4.19 -23.97
N GLY A 160 17.38 -3.63 -23.27
CA GLY A 160 16.31 -2.82 -23.86
C GLY A 160 16.77 -1.46 -24.38
N LEU A 161 17.79 -0.86 -23.75
CA LEU A 161 18.25 0.51 -24.04
C LEU A 161 19.45 0.57 -25.00
N TYR A 162 20.39 -0.37 -24.90
CA TYR A 162 21.59 -0.43 -25.75
C TYR A 162 21.50 -1.50 -26.84
N GLY A 163 20.66 -2.52 -26.66
CA GLY A 163 20.63 -3.72 -27.51
C GLY A 163 21.55 -4.82 -26.95
N ASN A 164 21.77 -5.85 -27.76
CA ASN A 164 22.55 -7.03 -27.41
C ASN A 164 24.04 -6.89 -27.78
N GLU A 165 24.91 -6.89 -26.77
CA GLU A 165 26.37 -6.96 -26.91
C GLU A 165 26.83 -8.40 -27.20
N ILE A 166 27.90 -8.52 -27.99
CA ILE A 166 28.48 -9.81 -28.37
C ILE A 166 29.27 -10.41 -27.19
N ASN A 167 29.05 -11.70 -26.94
CA ASN A 167 29.54 -12.52 -25.82
C ASN A 167 29.13 -12.04 -24.41
N ARG A 168 28.25 -11.04 -24.28
CA ARG A 168 27.65 -10.67 -23.00
C ARG A 168 26.51 -11.63 -22.66
N ILE A 169 26.36 -11.95 -21.37
CA ILE A 169 25.21 -12.66 -20.81
C ILE A 169 24.36 -11.64 -20.05
N TYR A 170 23.09 -11.56 -20.37
CA TYR A 170 22.09 -10.71 -19.71
C TYR A 170 21.23 -11.58 -18.79
N ASN A 171 21.25 -11.35 -17.47
CA ASN A 171 20.53 -12.12 -16.48
C ASN A 171 19.22 -11.45 -16.03
N PHE A 172 18.09 -12.12 -16.32
CA PHE A 172 16.76 -11.61 -15.98
C PHE A 172 16.35 -11.93 -14.54
N SER A 173 17.07 -12.80 -13.81
CA SER A 173 16.60 -13.38 -12.53
C SER A 173 16.31 -12.37 -11.41
N GLY A 174 16.85 -11.14 -11.49
CA GLY A 174 16.52 -10.06 -10.56
C GLY A 174 15.22 -9.31 -10.91
N THR A 175 14.67 -9.50 -12.11
CA THR A 175 13.41 -8.89 -12.57
C THR A 175 12.20 -9.68 -12.09
N GLY A 176 11.19 -8.98 -11.58
CA GLY A 176 9.92 -9.60 -11.20
C GLY A 176 8.83 -8.61 -10.89
N TYR A 177 7.60 -9.11 -10.92
CA TYR A 177 6.39 -8.43 -10.50
C TYR A 177 5.61 -9.32 -9.52
N LYS A 178 4.92 -8.68 -8.57
CA LYS A 178 3.78 -9.25 -7.82
C LYS A 178 2.49 -8.51 -8.23
N GLY A 179 1.31 -8.88 -7.74
CA GLY A 179 0.11 -8.13 -8.09
C GLY A 179 -1.17 -8.75 -7.58
N THR A 180 -1.99 -7.99 -6.88
CA THR A 180 -3.20 -8.54 -6.24
C THR A 180 -4.31 -7.50 -6.13
N TRP A 181 -5.53 -8.00 -6.05
CA TRP A 181 -6.72 -7.25 -5.65
C TRP A 181 -7.53 -8.12 -4.69
N VAL A 182 -7.78 -7.59 -3.49
CA VAL A 182 -8.53 -8.24 -2.43
C VAL A 182 -9.64 -7.31 -1.97
N ARG A 183 -10.89 -7.77 -2.10
CA ARG A 183 -12.04 -7.19 -1.42
C ARG A 183 -12.13 -7.80 -0.03
N GLN A 184 -12.20 -6.97 0.99
CA GLN A 184 -12.27 -7.40 2.39
C GLN A 184 -13.58 -6.91 3.00
N LEU A 185 -14.37 -7.83 3.55
CA LEU A 185 -15.34 -7.47 4.59
C LEU A 185 -14.61 -7.49 5.93
N ASN A 186 -14.75 -6.46 6.74
CA ASN A 186 -14.25 -6.41 8.10
C ASN A 186 -15.42 -6.30 9.07
N ILE A 187 -15.46 -7.15 10.11
CA ILE A 187 -16.44 -7.12 11.20
C ILE A 187 -15.67 -7.03 12.51
N THR A 188 -15.79 -5.90 13.21
CA THR A 188 -15.01 -5.56 14.41
C THR A 188 -15.92 -5.44 15.64
N TYR A 189 -15.47 -5.96 16.78
CA TYR A 189 -16.05 -5.67 18.10
C TYR A 189 -14.98 -5.15 19.05
N ALA A 190 -15.33 -4.16 19.87
CA ALA A 190 -14.44 -3.60 20.89
C ALA A 190 -15.17 -3.32 22.19
N LYS A 191 -14.46 -3.43 23.31
CA LYS A 191 -15.00 -3.17 24.66
C LYS A 191 -13.97 -2.47 25.54
N ASN A 192 -14.43 -1.53 26.35
CA ASN A 192 -13.62 -0.82 27.33
C ASN A 192 -13.86 -1.39 28.74
N ILE A 193 -12.79 -1.79 29.42
CA ILE A 193 -12.76 -2.15 30.83
C ILE A 193 -12.17 -0.96 31.60
N LYS A 194 -12.96 -0.31 32.45
CA LYS A 194 -12.48 0.73 33.38
C LYS A 194 -12.02 0.09 34.70
N PRO A 195 -10.70 -0.03 35.00
CA PRO A 195 -10.24 -0.84 36.12
C PRO A 195 -10.43 -0.09 37.46
N LYS A 196 -11.52 -0.38 38.17
CA LYS A 196 -12.00 0.37 39.36
C LYS A 196 -10.96 0.63 40.47
N LYS A 197 -9.88 -0.17 40.55
CA LYS A 197 -8.81 -0.04 41.57
C LYS A 197 -7.41 0.26 41.00
N SER A 198 -7.23 0.43 39.69
CA SER A 198 -5.90 0.67 39.12
C SER A 198 -5.42 2.10 39.40
N LYS A 199 -4.22 2.24 39.99
CA LYS A 199 -3.52 3.52 40.12
C LYS A 199 -2.85 3.95 38.81
N LEU A 200 -2.49 3.01 37.93
CA LEU A 200 -1.75 3.25 36.69
C LEU A 200 -2.66 3.51 35.49
N PHE A 201 -3.73 2.73 35.32
CA PHE A 201 -4.57 2.76 34.12
C PHE A 201 -5.89 3.50 34.34
N SER A 202 -6.25 4.41 33.43
CA SER A 202 -7.58 5.06 33.35
C SER A 202 -8.63 4.10 32.80
N ASP A 203 -8.26 3.42 31.73
CA ASP A 203 -9.13 2.59 30.92
C ASP A 203 -8.30 1.61 30.09
N LEU A 204 -8.85 0.42 29.84
CA LEU A 204 -8.23 -0.64 29.05
C LEU A 204 -9.24 -1.12 28.01
N SER A 205 -9.06 -0.70 26.77
CA SER A 205 -9.82 -1.20 25.63
C SER A 205 -9.17 -2.46 25.08
N PHE A 206 -10.00 -3.42 24.67
CA PHE A 206 -9.61 -4.52 23.79
C PHE A 206 -10.56 -4.57 22.59
N GLY A 207 -10.10 -5.15 21.48
CA GLY A 207 -10.93 -5.37 20.30
C GLY A 207 -10.42 -6.51 19.43
N ILE A 208 -11.32 -7.01 18.60
CA ILE A 208 -11.08 -8.11 17.65
C ILE A 208 -11.79 -7.82 16.33
N SER A 209 -11.13 -8.10 15.21
CA SER A 209 -11.72 -8.11 13.87
C SER A 209 -11.79 -9.54 13.34
N VAL A 210 -12.89 -9.89 12.67
CA VAL A 210 -12.99 -11.06 11.78
C VAL A 210 -13.19 -10.55 10.36
N LYS A 211 -12.33 -10.99 9.43
CA LYS A 211 -12.25 -10.44 8.08
C LYS A 211 -12.41 -11.52 7.00
N PRO A 212 -13.62 -11.76 6.46
CA PRO A 212 -13.78 -12.51 5.22
C PRO A 212 -13.05 -11.81 4.06
N GLN A 213 -12.09 -12.53 3.46
CA GLN A 213 -11.24 -12.04 2.37
C GLN A 213 -11.71 -12.64 1.05
N PHE A 214 -11.97 -11.78 0.07
CA PHE A 214 -12.42 -12.12 -1.27
C PHE A 214 -11.33 -11.71 -2.27
N GLY A 215 -10.43 -12.64 -2.56
CA GLY A 215 -9.36 -12.44 -3.54
C GLY A 215 -9.95 -12.37 -4.94
N GLN A 216 -9.91 -11.19 -5.57
CA GLN A 216 -10.42 -10.97 -6.93
C GLN A 216 -9.35 -11.34 -7.96
N TYR A 217 -8.11 -10.93 -7.72
CA TYR A 217 -6.97 -11.14 -8.62
C TYR A 217 -5.69 -11.45 -7.85
N PHE A 218 -4.87 -12.35 -8.38
CA PHE A 218 -3.50 -12.63 -7.95
C PHE A 218 -2.61 -12.81 -9.18
N ALA A 219 -1.37 -12.34 -9.08
CA ALA A 219 -0.32 -12.49 -10.07
C ALA A 219 1.07 -12.41 -9.37
N ASP A 220 2.02 -13.28 -9.70
CA ASP A 220 3.37 -13.31 -9.11
C ASP A 220 4.40 -13.88 -10.11
N THR A 221 5.66 -13.49 -9.96
CA THR A 221 6.81 -14.04 -10.69
C THR A 221 7.37 -15.22 -9.89
N ASP A 222 6.76 -16.37 -10.11
CA ASP A 222 6.98 -17.63 -9.40
C ASP A 222 8.39 -18.22 -9.67
N ARG A 223 8.92 -17.97 -10.88
CA ARG A 223 10.32 -18.25 -11.24
C ARG A 223 10.81 -17.25 -12.27
N ASN A 224 12.07 -16.84 -12.16
CA ASN A 224 12.80 -16.18 -13.24
C ASN A 224 14.29 -16.57 -13.14
N ASP A 225 14.76 -17.37 -14.09
CA ASP A 225 16.18 -17.69 -14.28
C ASP A 225 16.58 -17.60 -15.77
N LEU A 226 15.82 -16.82 -16.55
CA LEU A 226 16.14 -16.56 -17.95
C LEU A 226 17.47 -15.81 -18.07
N THR A 227 18.34 -16.30 -18.95
CA THR A 227 19.48 -15.55 -19.45
C THR A 227 19.45 -15.48 -20.97
N ILE A 228 19.96 -14.38 -21.52
CA ILE A 228 20.08 -14.18 -22.97
C ILE A 228 21.52 -13.80 -23.29
N THR A 229 22.08 -14.35 -24.37
CA THR A 229 23.40 -13.99 -24.90
C THR A 229 23.38 -13.94 -26.42
N THR A 230 24.32 -13.20 -27.03
CA THR A 230 24.60 -13.23 -28.48
C THR A 230 26.06 -13.59 -28.68
N ASN A 231 26.38 -14.61 -29.46
CA ASN A 231 27.78 -15.02 -29.67
C ASN A 231 28.44 -14.36 -30.89
N ASN A 232 29.72 -14.65 -31.13
CA ASN A 232 30.48 -14.14 -32.29
C ASN A 232 29.88 -14.49 -33.67
N ASN A 233 29.00 -15.50 -33.75
CA ASN A 233 28.30 -15.88 -34.98
C ASN A 233 26.98 -15.09 -35.17
N PHE A 234 26.71 -14.10 -34.30
CA PHE A 234 25.44 -13.38 -34.17
C PHE A 234 24.24 -14.27 -33.74
N GLU A 235 24.49 -15.49 -33.27
CA GLU A 235 23.43 -16.37 -32.77
C GLU A 235 22.92 -15.84 -31.42
N VAL A 236 21.61 -15.54 -31.34
CA VAL A 236 20.96 -15.17 -30.08
C VAL A 236 20.51 -16.44 -29.38
N ARG A 237 21.09 -16.73 -28.21
CA ARG A 237 20.74 -17.88 -27.38
C ARG A 237 20.06 -17.42 -26.09
N GLY A 238 18.89 -17.99 -25.81
CA GLY A 238 18.30 -17.96 -24.48
C GLY A 238 18.59 -19.26 -23.73
N THR A 239 18.65 -19.22 -22.40
CA THR A 239 18.57 -20.39 -21.53
C THR A 239 17.77 -20.07 -20.27
N GLY A 240 17.26 -21.09 -19.57
CA GLY A 240 16.44 -20.90 -18.36
C GLY A 240 14.96 -20.69 -18.67
N GLN A 241 14.23 -20.07 -17.75
CA GLN A 241 12.76 -20.01 -17.77
C GLN A 241 12.20 -18.83 -16.97
N ILE A 242 11.05 -18.30 -17.40
CA ILE A 242 10.22 -17.39 -16.59
C ILE A 242 8.84 -18.03 -16.39
N ASP A 243 8.40 -18.12 -15.14
CA ASP A 243 7.06 -18.59 -14.77
C ASP A 243 6.28 -17.47 -14.06
N PHE A 244 5.10 -17.18 -14.60
CA PHE A 244 4.15 -16.23 -14.01
C PHE A 244 2.91 -16.96 -13.49
N LEU A 245 2.66 -16.90 -12.18
CA LEU A 245 1.54 -17.53 -11.50
C LEU A 245 0.39 -16.54 -11.35
N PHE A 246 -0.83 -16.93 -11.74
CA PHE A 246 -2.03 -16.10 -11.66
C PHE A 246 -3.22 -16.82 -11.02
N SER A 247 -4.18 -16.04 -10.51
CA SER A 247 -5.54 -16.46 -10.19
C SER A 247 -6.52 -15.32 -10.50
N GLY A 248 -7.72 -15.64 -10.99
CA GLY A 248 -8.72 -14.64 -11.40
C GLY A 248 -8.51 -13.99 -12.77
N THR A 249 -7.56 -14.48 -13.57
CA THR A 249 -7.45 -14.12 -15.00
C THR A 249 -8.58 -14.73 -15.83
N SER A 250 -8.85 -14.16 -17.00
CA SER A 250 -9.71 -14.78 -18.02
C SER A 250 -8.99 -15.91 -18.79
N GLU A 251 -9.71 -16.59 -19.67
CA GLU A 251 -9.11 -17.56 -20.61
C GLU A 251 -8.11 -16.89 -21.57
N ASP A 252 -8.44 -15.66 -21.99
CA ASP A 252 -7.66 -14.75 -22.84
C ASP A 252 -6.62 -13.90 -22.09
N ASN A 253 -6.29 -14.27 -20.85
CA ASN A 253 -5.29 -13.63 -19.95
C ASN A 253 -5.58 -12.17 -19.55
N THR A 254 -6.65 -11.55 -20.06
CA THR A 254 -7.08 -10.20 -19.67
C THR A 254 -7.53 -10.14 -18.20
N ILE A 255 -7.23 -9.02 -17.54
CA ILE A 255 -7.74 -8.71 -16.20
C ILE A 255 -9.20 -8.26 -16.34
N LYS A 256 -10.14 -9.21 -16.27
CA LYS A 256 -11.58 -8.90 -16.24
C LYS A 256 -11.96 -8.51 -14.82
N MET A 257 -12.45 -7.28 -14.63
CA MET A 257 -12.97 -6.81 -13.33
C MET A 257 -14.26 -7.54 -12.97
N SER A 258 -14.12 -8.73 -12.40
CA SER A 258 -15.21 -9.58 -11.97
C SER A 258 -15.55 -9.33 -10.51
N LEU A 259 -16.86 -9.25 -10.20
CA LEU A 259 -17.36 -9.26 -8.82
C LEU A 259 -17.33 -10.67 -8.20
N SER A 260 -17.04 -11.71 -8.98
CA SER A 260 -16.96 -13.09 -8.52
C SER A 260 -15.54 -13.44 -8.05
N PRO A 261 -15.29 -13.65 -6.75
CA PRO A 261 -13.93 -13.88 -6.23
C PRO A 261 -13.30 -15.16 -6.77
N ALA A 262 -12.01 -15.07 -7.07
CA ALA A 262 -11.16 -16.17 -7.51
C ALA A 262 -10.50 -16.91 -6.33
N GLY A 263 -10.34 -16.24 -5.19
CA GLY A 263 -9.91 -16.83 -3.93
C GLY A 263 -10.79 -16.40 -2.76
N PHE A 264 -10.85 -17.23 -1.72
CA PHE A 264 -11.54 -16.92 -0.47
C PHE A 264 -10.65 -17.25 0.73
N GLY A 265 -10.80 -16.52 1.82
CA GLY A 265 -10.06 -16.78 3.05
C GLY A 265 -10.52 -15.92 4.22
N PHE A 266 -9.73 -15.93 5.28
CA PHE A 266 -10.02 -15.20 6.51
C PHE A 266 -8.76 -14.50 7.02
N GLY A 267 -8.95 -13.28 7.49
CA GLY A 267 -8.00 -12.56 8.33
C GLY A 267 -8.60 -12.25 9.70
N PHE A 268 -7.74 -11.95 10.66
CA PHE A 268 -8.10 -11.51 12.00
C PHE A 268 -7.21 -10.34 12.43
N ASP A 269 -7.80 -9.40 13.16
CA ASP A 269 -7.02 -8.42 13.93
C ASP A 269 -7.26 -8.66 15.42
N PHE A 270 -6.23 -8.45 16.22
CA PHE A 270 -6.35 -8.31 17.67
C PHE A 270 -5.77 -6.96 18.10
N GLY A 271 -6.40 -6.31 19.08
CA GLY A 271 -6.01 -4.97 19.51
C GLY A 271 -6.21 -4.73 21.00
N ILE A 272 -5.31 -3.93 21.58
CA ILE A 272 -5.36 -3.39 22.94
C ILE A 272 -5.04 -1.89 22.87
N ASN A 273 -5.71 -1.09 23.70
CA ASN A 273 -5.33 0.31 23.96
C ASN A 273 -5.54 0.64 25.46
N ALA A 274 -4.47 1.04 26.14
CA ALA A 274 -4.46 1.37 27.56
C ALA A 274 -4.15 2.86 27.78
N GLY A 275 -5.06 3.58 28.45
CA GLY A 275 -4.83 4.94 28.91
C GLY A 275 -4.10 4.95 30.26
N ILE A 276 -3.07 5.81 30.39
CA ILE A 276 -2.22 5.93 31.59
C ILE A 276 -2.58 7.21 32.37
N LYS A 277 -2.79 7.05 33.68
CA LYS A 277 -3.10 8.14 34.61
C LYS A 277 -1.87 8.99 34.94
N ASN A 278 -2.13 10.25 35.27
CA ASN A 278 -1.24 11.13 36.04
C ASN A 278 0.18 11.35 35.45
N ILE A 279 0.35 11.21 34.13
CA ILE A 279 1.63 11.45 33.45
C ILE A 279 2.07 12.91 33.62
N SER A 280 1.14 13.86 33.50
CA SER A 280 1.37 15.25 33.90
C SER A 280 0.05 15.92 34.33
N ARG A 281 0.12 17.16 34.84
CA ARG A 281 -1.06 17.95 35.25
C ARG A 281 -2.05 18.19 34.11
N ASN A 282 -1.55 18.26 32.88
CA ASN A 282 -2.26 18.71 31.68
C ASN A 282 -2.11 17.69 30.52
N GLY A 283 -1.77 16.43 30.81
CA GLY A 283 -1.42 15.47 29.77
C GLY A 283 -1.74 14.02 30.12
N GLN A 284 -2.17 13.27 29.11
CA GLN A 284 -2.56 11.86 29.19
C GLN A 284 -1.73 11.06 28.18
N MET A 285 -1.44 9.80 28.48
CA MET A 285 -0.74 8.91 27.53
C MET A 285 -1.60 7.70 27.20
N ASN A 286 -1.70 7.35 25.92
CA ASN A 286 -2.23 6.08 25.47
C ASN A 286 -1.09 5.17 25.00
N ILE A 287 -1.17 3.88 25.33
CA ILE A 287 -0.31 2.82 24.79
C ILE A 287 -1.19 1.91 23.93
N GLY A 288 -0.85 1.77 22.65
CA GLY A 288 -1.54 0.93 21.67
C GLY A 288 -0.70 -0.29 21.27
N LEU A 289 -1.36 -1.42 21.12
CA LEU A 289 -0.81 -2.66 20.59
C LEU A 289 -1.84 -3.26 19.62
N SER A 290 -1.42 -3.63 18.41
CA SER A 290 -2.25 -4.47 17.53
C SER A 290 -1.42 -5.50 16.78
N LEU A 291 -2.07 -6.61 16.45
CA LEU A 291 -1.60 -7.62 15.51
C LEU A 291 -2.68 -7.74 14.44
N ASN A 292 -2.39 -7.24 13.24
CA ASN A 292 -3.37 -7.06 12.17
C ASN A 292 -3.14 -8.05 11.03
N ASP A 293 -4.22 -8.31 10.28
CA ASP A 293 -4.22 -9.14 9.06
C ASP A 293 -3.56 -10.53 9.24
N VAL A 294 -3.83 -11.17 10.38
CA VAL A 294 -3.42 -12.56 10.68
C VAL A 294 -4.30 -13.50 9.87
N GLY A 295 -3.77 -14.18 8.84
CA GLY A 295 -4.53 -15.18 8.09
C GLY A 295 -4.05 -15.42 6.67
N TYR A 296 -4.97 -15.84 5.79
CA TYR A 296 -4.65 -16.32 4.45
C TYR A 296 -5.77 -16.08 3.42
N ILE A 297 -5.45 -16.23 2.15
CA ILE A 297 -6.40 -16.39 1.04
C ILE A 297 -6.07 -17.69 0.28
N LYS A 298 -7.07 -18.54 0.05
CA LYS A 298 -6.95 -19.72 -0.82
C LYS A 298 -7.54 -19.41 -2.19
N TRP A 299 -6.68 -19.44 -3.20
CA TRP A 299 -6.97 -19.18 -4.60
C TRP A 299 -7.44 -20.47 -5.28
N THR A 300 -8.57 -20.42 -5.98
CA THR A 300 -9.29 -21.64 -6.42
C THR A 300 -9.87 -21.56 -7.84
N LYS A 301 -10.06 -20.38 -8.42
CA LYS A 301 -10.57 -20.21 -9.78
C LYS A 301 -9.49 -19.66 -10.71
N ASN A 302 -9.42 -20.22 -11.91
CA ASN A 302 -8.53 -19.78 -12.99
C ASN A 302 -7.07 -19.67 -12.53
N THR A 303 -6.65 -20.63 -11.70
CA THR A 303 -5.29 -20.77 -11.18
C THR A 303 -4.39 -21.31 -12.29
N ASN A 304 -3.56 -20.44 -12.87
CA ASN A 304 -2.76 -20.73 -14.06
C ASN A 304 -1.31 -20.29 -13.85
N ARG A 305 -0.35 -21.07 -14.35
CA ARG A 305 1.04 -20.67 -14.52
C ARG A 305 1.34 -20.53 -16.02
N TYR A 306 1.93 -19.42 -16.44
CA TYR A 306 2.39 -19.22 -17.81
C TYR A 306 3.91 -19.38 -17.83
N GLN A 307 4.37 -20.40 -18.54
CA GLN A 307 5.77 -20.81 -18.57
C GLN A 307 6.41 -20.40 -19.89
N TYR A 308 7.42 -19.54 -19.81
CA TYR A 308 8.19 -19.05 -20.94
C TYR A 308 9.52 -19.78 -20.94
N ASN A 309 9.59 -20.85 -21.74
CA ASN A 309 10.80 -21.65 -21.89
C ASN A 309 11.85 -20.84 -22.66
N GLY A 310 12.87 -20.37 -21.95
CA GLY A 310 13.94 -19.55 -22.50
C GLY A 310 14.96 -20.33 -23.33
N ASN A 311 14.93 -21.66 -23.35
CA ASN A 311 15.94 -22.47 -24.02
C ASN A 311 15.74 -22.49 -25.54
N TYR A 312 16.37 -21.54 -26.24
CA TYR A 312 16.29 -21.39 -27.70
C TYR A 312 17.61 -20.90 -28.31
N ILE A 313 17.75 -21.08 -29.62
CA ILE A 313 18.81 -20.49 -30.44
C ILE A 313 18.14 -19.87 -31.66
N VAL A 314 18.54 -18.65 -32.02
CA VAL A 314 18.14 -17.95 -33.24
C VAL A 314 19.42 -17.61 -34.00
N THR A 315 19.56 -18.16 -35.21
CA THR A 315 20.65 -17.86 -36.15
C THR A 315 20.18 -16.89 -37.24
N ASP A 316 18.89 -16.90 -37.58
CA ASP A 316 18.29 -16.03 -38.59
C ASP A 316 16.84 -15.68 -38.19
N ILE A 317 16.50 -14.39 -38.19
CA ILE A 317 15.15 -13.88 -37.91
C ILE A 317 14.28 -13.75 -39.17
N THR A 318 14.86 -13.97 -40.36
CA THR A 318 14.15 -14.02 -41.64
C THR A 318 13.68 -15.43 -42.01
N ASP A 319 14.25 -16.46 -41.38
CA ASP A 319 13.77 -17.84 -41.44
C ASP A 319 12.38 -17.96 -40.76
N PRO A 320 11.31 -18.30 -41.51
CA PRO A 320 9.97 -18.45 -40.96
C PRO A 320 9.87 -19.52 -39.87
N ALA A 321 10.69 -20.58 -39.91
CA ALA A 321 10.65 -21.65 -38.92
C ALA A 321 11.22 -21.19 -37.56
N GLN A 322 12.27 -20.37 -37.57
CA GLN A 322 12.82 -19.75 -36.36
C GLN A 322 11.89 -18.66 -35.83
N LEU A 323 11.28 -17.86 -36.71
CA LEU A 323 10.25 -16.89 -36.32
C LEU A 323 9.03 -17.56 -35.68
N ASP A 324 8.57 -18.71 -36.21
CA ASP A 324 7.49 -19.50 -35.60
C ASP A 324 7.88 -20.17 -34.28
N SER A 325 9.15 -20.54 -34.12
CA SER A 325 9.69 -21.03 -32.84
C SER A 325 9.66 -19.92 -31.78
N LEU A 326 10.17 -18.73 -32.12
CA LEU A 326 10.08 -17.53 -31.28
C LEU A 326 8.63 -17.17 -30.95
N ASN A 327 7.72 -17.20 -31.93
CA ASN A 327 6.30 -16.92 -31.71
C ASN A 327 5.64 -17.90 -30.72
N LYS A 328 6.10 -19.16 -30.64
CA LYS A 328 5.64 -20.13 -29.62
C LYS A 328 6.21 -19.79 -28.24
N ILE A 329 7.48 -19.41 -28.16
CA ILE A 329 8.14 -19.01 -26.90
C ILE A 329 7.48 -17.73 -26.33
N VAL A 330 7.24 -16.72 -27.17
CA VAL A 330 6.62 -15.43 -26.79
C VAL A 330 5.14 -15.57 -26.41
N LYS A 331 4.43 -16.59 -26.91
CA LYS A 331 3.08 -16.94 -26.43
C LYS A 331 3.09 -17.64 -25.07
N GLY A 332 4.19 -18.32 -24.71
CA GLY A 332 4.33 -19.12 -23.50
C GLY A 332 3.44 -20.37 -23.50
N THR A 333 3.61 -21.21 -22.47
CA THR A 333 2.75 -22.39 -22.22
C THR A 333 1.87 -22.13 -21.00
N LYS A 334 0.54 -22.15 -21.19
CA LYS A 334 -0.46 -22.05 -20.11
C LYS A 334 -0.64 -23.42 -19.45
N VAL A 335 -0.30 -23.51 -18.17
CA VAL A 335 -0.48 -24.71 -17.33
C VAL A 335 -1.51 -24.39 -16.24
N ILE A 336 -2.60 -25.14 -16.20
CA ILE A 336 -3.55 -25.07 -15.09
C ILE A 336 -2.85 -25.65 -13.85
N VAL A 337 -2.79 -24.89 -12.76
CA VAL A 337 -2.17 -25.32 -11.50
C VAL A 337 -3.23 -25.55 -10.42
N PRO A 338 -2.98 -26.44 -9.44
CA PRO A 338 -3.88 -26.64 -8.30
C PRO A 338 -4.15 -25.37 -7.50
N ALA A 339 -5.23 -25.39 -6.72
CA ALA A 339 -5.57 -24.33 -5.77
C ALA A 339 -4.43 -24.12 -4.75
N PHE A 340 -3.95 -22.88 -4.65
CA PHE A 340 -2.82 -22.48 -3.78
C PHE A 340 -3.27 -21.49 -2.69
N THR A 341 -2.39 -21.19 -1.73
CA THR A 341 -2.69 -20.32 -0.59
C THR A 341 -1.59 -19.29 -0.37
N THR A 342 -1.98 -18.04 -0.13
CA THR A 342 -1.06 -16.95 0.22
C THR A 342 -1.39 -16.39 1.61
N ALA A 343 -0.36 -15.98 2.36
CA ALA A 343 -0.52 -15.36 3.66
C ALA A 343 -0.88 -13.88 3.53
N LEU A 344 -1.81 -13.40 4.35
CA LEU A 344 -2.19 -11.97 4.46
C LEU A 344 -1.02 -11.11 4.96
N PRO A 345 -1.05 -9.76 4.79
CA PRO A 345 0.06 -8.84 5.15
C PRO A 345 0.22 -8.64 6.67
N MET A 346 0.38 -9.74 7.42
CA MET A 346 0.42 -9.77 8.87
C MET A 346 1.48 -8.82 9.43
N ASN A 347 1.06 -7.96 10.36
CA ASN A 347 1.89 -6.91 10.95
C ASN A 347 1.61 -6.72 12.44
N LEU A 348 2.67 -6.54 13.22
CA LEU A 348 2.64 -6.11 14.62
C LEU A 348 2.85 -4.59 14.66
N ARG A 349 2.02 -3.89 15.44
CA ARG A 349 2.10 -2.43 15.64
C ARG A 349 2.14 -2.13 17.14
N ILE A 350 3.09 -1.30 17.57
CA ILE A 350 3.26 -0.87 18.95
C ILE A 350 3.40 0.65 18.96
N GLY A 351 2.59 1.37 19.72
CA GLY A 351 2.61 2.83 19.68
C GLY A 351 2.24 3.51 20.99
N LEU A 352 2.68 4.76 21.08
CA LEU A 352 2.53 5.65 22.22
C LEU A 352 1.96 6.97 21.71
N THR A 353 0.96 7.52 22.40
CA THR A 353 0.45 8.86 22.12
C THR A 353 0.34 9.66 23.39
N TYR A 354 1.03 10.79 23.44
CA TYR A 354 0.89 11.79 24.49
C TYR A 354 -0.06 12.90 24.02
N LYS A 355 -1.20 13.01 24.71
CA LYS A 355 -2.21 14.05 24.50
C LYS A 355 -1.96 15.21 25.44
N ILE A 356 -2.02 16.43 24.90
CA ILE A 356 -1.83 17.69 25.60
C ILE A 356 -3.19 18.39 25.70
N PHE A 357 -3.56 18.81 26.90
CA PHE A 357 -4.81 19.50 27.19
C PHE A 357 -4.51 20.91 27.71
N SER A 358 -5.14 21.92 27.13
CA SER A 358 -5.02 23.30 27.62
C SER A 358 -6.22 23.67 28.47
N LYS A 359 -5.98 24.29 29.62
CA LYS A 359 -7.04 25.00 30.34
C LYS A 359 -7.42 26.28 29.56
N PRO A 360 -8.69 26.73 29.62
CA PRO A 360 -9.10 27.97 28.98
C PRO A 360 -8.26 29.16 29.47
N VAL A 361 -7.63 29.89 28.54
CA VAL A 361 -6.81 31.09 28.84
C VAL A 361 -7.70 32.33 29.08
N ALA A 362 -8.98 32.27 28.72
CA ALA A 362 -9.98 33.30 28.98
C ALA A 362 -11.32 32.67 29.41
N GLU A 363 -12.09 33.41 30.22
CA GLU A 363 -13.38 32.95 30.77
C GLU A 363 -14.47 32.69 29.72
N VAL A 364 -14.25 33.08 28.46
CA VAL A 364 -15.22 32.99 27.35
C VAL A 364 -15.58 31.54 26.99
N PHE A 365 -14.69 30.57 27.25
CA PHE A 365 -14.88 29.15 26.92
C PHE A 365 -14.86 28.27 28.19
N LYS A 366 -15.75 28.57 29.13
CA LYS A 366 -15.67 28.20 30.56
C LYS A 366 -15.86 26.70 30.93
N ASN A 367 -15.87 25.76 29.98
CA ASN A 367 -16.26 24.35 30.22
C ASN A 367 -15.39 23.25 29.57
N ASN A 368 -14.33 23.57 28.82
CA ASN A 368 -13.65 22.59 27.97
C ASN A 368 -12.24 22.18 28.46
N ASP A 369 -12.09 20.93 28.92
CA ASP A 369 -10.81 20.21 28.95
C ASP A 369 -10.45 19.76 27.52
N ASN A 370 -10.14 20.73 26.64
CA ASN A 370 -9.86 20.47 25.23
C ASN A 370 -8.45 19.87 25.02
N GLU A 371 -8.38 18.77 24.26
CA GLU A 371 -7.13 18.27 23.67
C GLU A 371 -6.65 19.26 22.59
N THR A 372 -5.61 20.04 22.90
CA THR A 372 -5.06 21.06 22.01
C THR A 372 -3.96 20.52 21.09
N ALA A 373 -3.29 19.45 21.49
CA ALA A 373 -2.35 18.74 20.63
C ALA A 373 -2.24 17.27 21.03
N ASN A 374 -1.77 16.44 20.11
CA ASN A 374 -1.18 15.14 20.46
C ASN A 374 0.12 14.91 19.70
N LEU A 375 1.05 14.20 20.35
CA LEU A 375 2.29 13.69 19.78
C LEU A 375 2.24 12.17 19.85
N SER A 376 2.58 11.50 18.75
CA SER A 376 2.44 10.07 18.58
C SER A 376 3.74 9.45 18.04
N PHE A 377 4.05 8.25 18.51
CA PHE A 377 5.16 7.41 18.08
C PHE A 377 4.63 6.01 17.80
N GLU A 378 5.12 5.35 16.76
CA GLU A 378 4.75 3.97 16.45
C GLU A 378 5.92 3.18 15.84
N TYR A 379 6.00 1.91 16.19
CA TYR A 379 6.85 0.91 15.56
C TYR A 379 5.97 -0.15 14.86
N ILE A 380 6.28 -0.43 13.59
CA ILE A 380 5.56 -1.38 12.75
C ILE A 380 6.53 -2.45 12.27
N GLN A 381 6.18 -3.72 12.45
CA GLN A 381 6.93 -4.89 11.96
C GLN A 381 6.00 -5.80 11.15
N GLY A 382 6.22 -5.86 9.83
CA GLY A 382 5.58 -6.87 8.97
C GLY A 382 6.29 -8.21 9.09
N PHE A 383 5.55 -9.32 8.94
CA PHE A 383 6.11 -10.67 9.03
C PHE A 383 6.36 -11.33 7.67
N ASN A 384 5.86 -10.74 6.58
CA ASN A 384 6.06 -11.24 5.22
C ASN A 384 6.21 -10.10 4.20
N ASP A 385 6.45 -10.48 2.94
CA ASP A 385 6.56 -9.63 1.76
C ASP A 385 5.37 -9.83 0.79
N TYR A 386 4.24 -10.32 1.30
CA TYR A 386 2.99 -10.46 0.56
C TYR A 386 2.12 -9.21 0.70
N PHE A 387 1.28 -8.97 -0.31
CA PHE A 387 0.29 -7.90 -0.33
C PHE A 387 0.84 -6.49 0.03
N GLY A 388 2.04 -6.16 -0.46
CA GLY A 388 2.72 -4.88 -0.19
C GLY A 388 3.42 -4.76 1.18
N SER A 389 3.22 -5.74 2.08
CA SER A 389 3.93 -5.82 3.36
C SER A 389 5.45 -5.93 3.18
N SER A 390 6.19 -5.73 4.27
CA SER A 390 7.64 -5.90 4.27
C SER A 390 8.16 -6.32 5.64
N LYS A 391 9.19 -7.16 5.62
CA LYS A 391 9.92 -7.65 6.80
C LYS A 391 10.87 -6.61 7.39
N LYS A 392 11.10 -5.49 6.67
CA LYS A 392 11.84 -4.33 7.20
C LYS A 392 10.91 -3.55 8.16
N PRO A 393 11.28 -3.34 9.43
CA PRO A 393 10.48 -2.52 10.33
C PRO A 393 10.48 -1.06 9.89
N SER A 394 9.42 -0.34 10.24
CA SER A 394 9.35 1.12 10.12
C SER A 394 8.95 1.77 11.45
N VAL A 395 9.41 3.01 11.64
CA VAL A 395 9.07 3.85 12.78
C VAL A 395 8.36 5.09 12.28
N GLY A 396 7.17 5.34 12.82
CA GLY A 396 6.38 6.55 12.60
C GLY A 396 6.50 7.51 13.78
N ILE A 397 6.56 8.81 13.48
CA ILE A 397 6.44 9.91 14.44
C ILE A 397 5.42 10.90 13.89
N GLY A 398 4.46 11.34 14.69
CA GLY A 398 3.34 12.17 14.23
C GLY A 398 2.90 13.22 15.25
N GLY A 399 2.34 14.32 14.75
CA GLY A 399 1.74 15.38 15.55
C GLY A 399 0.44 15.90 14.92
N GLU A 400 -0.55 16.16 15.76
CA GLU A 400 -1.80 16.82 15.40
C GLU A 400 -2.00 18.01 16.35
N TYR A 401 -2.33 19.18 15.81
CA TYR A 401 -2.59 20.39 16.59
C TYR A 401 -4.01 20.88 16.32
N ASN A 402 -4.84 20.96 17.35
CA ASN A 402 -6.23 21.38 17.24
C ASN A 402 -6.30 22.91 17.46
N VAL A 403 -6.20 23.66 16.36
CA VAL A 403 -6.27 25.13 16.34
C VAL A 403 -7.62 25.62 16.88
N THR A 404 -8.68 24.88 16.56
CA THR A 404 -10.05 25.07 17.07
C THR A 404 -10.72 23.70 17.21
N ASN A 405 -11.98 23.65 17.65
CA ASN A 405 -12.81 22.45 17.54
C ASN A 405 -13.08 22.02 16.07
N VAL A 406 -12.74 22.87 15.09
CA VAL A 406 -12.98 22.64 13.66
C VAL A 406 -11.71 22.23 12.92
N LEU A 407 -10.54 22.80 13.24
CA LEU A 407 -9.34 22.69 12.38
C LEU A 407 -8.17 21.98 13.08
N SER A 408 -7.74 20.86 12.49
CA SER A 408 -6.68 19.97 13.00
C SER A 408 -5.57 19.72 11.95
N PRO A 409 -4.65 20.68 11.70
CA PRO A 409 -3.42 20.42 10.95
C PRO A 409 -2.57 19.30 11.56
N ARG A 410 -1.89 18.55 10.68
CA ARG A 410 -1.08 17.37 11.02
C ARG A 410 0.25 17.37 10.29
N ILE A 411 1.26 16.82 10.94
CA ILE A 411 2.56 16.51 10.34
C ILE A 411 3.02 15.15 10.87
N GLY A 412 3.82 14.44 10.08
CA GLY A 412 4.50 13.23 10.55
C GLY A 412 5.71 12.87 9.73
N LEU A 413 6.41 11.83 10.16
CA LEU A 413 7.67 11.38 9.59
C LEU A 413 7.76 9.86 9.76
N ILE A 414 8.24 9.17 8.73
CA ILE A 414 8.45 7.71 8.71
C ILE A 414 9.91 7.42 8.37
N LEU A 415 10.49 6.46 9.09
CA LEU A 415 11.84 5.93 8.87
C LEU A 415 11.77 4.41 8.67
N GLY A 416 12.55 3.87 7.73
CA GLY A 416 12.65 2.42 7.50
C GLY A 416 11.60 1.85 6.54
N GLY A 417 11.26 0.57 6.70
CA GLY A 417 10.31 -0.14 5.83
C GLY A 417 10.77 -0.27 4.37
N ASN A 418 9.81 -0.28 3.45
CA ASN A 418 9.98 -0.05 2.01
C ASN A 418 10.18 1.44 1.68
N GLU A 419 10.02 2.29 2.68
CA GLU A 419 9.77 3.72 2.54
C GLU A 419 11.05 4.54 2.63
N LYS A 420 12.05 3.99 3.33
CA LYS A 420 13.37 4.57 3.67
C LYS A 420 13.23 5.83 4.53
N PHE A 421 12.64 6.88 3.98
CA PHE A 421 12.26 8.14 4.62
C PHE A 421 11.01 8.73 3.95
N ALA A 422 10.07 9.26 4.74
CA ALA A 422 8.97 10.12 4.26
C ALA A 422 8.60 11.19 5.28
N LEU A 423 8.16 12.37 4.80
CA LEU A 423 7.64 13.49 5.61
C LEU A 423 6.18 13.75 5.22
N ASN A 424 5.23 13.48 6.10
CA ASN A 424 3.80 13.48 5.79
C ASN A 424 3.10 14.74 6.35
N PHE A 425 2.01 15.15 5.70
CA PHE A 425 1.20 16.30 6.11
C PHE A 425 -0.29 15.99 5.95
N GLY A 426 -1.15 16.70 6.67
CA GLY A 426 -2.59 16.66 6.44
C GLY A 426 -3.39 17.67 7.23
N LEU A 427 -4.70 17.63 7.04
CA LEU A 427 -5.65 18.55 7.64
C LEU A 427 -6.95 17.81 7.99
N GLY A 428 -7.35 17.89 9.26
CA GLY A 428 -8.70 17.55 9.70
C GLY A 428 -9.60 18.78 9.74
N ILE A 429 -10.84 18.63 9.27
CA ILE A 429 -11.93 19.61 9.35
C ILE A 429 -13.13 18.91 10.00
N ASP A 430 -13.57 19.38 11.17
CA ASP A 430 -14.74 18.89 11.89
C ASP A 430 -15.82 19.97 11.90
N THR A 431 -16.90 19.79 11.14
CA THR A 431 -18.00 20.76 11.06
C THR A 431 -19.06 20.57 12.15
N GLY A 432 -18.90 19.57 13.03
CA GLY A 432 -19.97 19.02 13.85
C GLY A 432 -20.45 17.68 13.27
N PRO A 433 -21.38 17.65 12.30
CA PRO A 433 -21.92 16.40 11.76
C PRO A 433 -21.02 15.71 10.72
N VAL A 434 -20.00 16.39 10.19
CA VAL A 434 -19.08 15.83 9.18
C VAL A 434 -17.63 16.03 9.60
N LEU A 435 -16.84 14.96 9.50
CA LEU A 435 -15.38 14.99 9.50
C LEU A 435 -14.89 14.89 8.06
N ILE A 436 -14.00 15.79 7.65
CA ILE A 436 -13.21 15.69 6.43
C ILE A 436 -11.75 15.63 6.85
N ASP A 437 -11.06 14.53 6.58
CA ASP A 437 -9.62 14.40 6.76
C ASP A 437 -8.96 14.31 5.38
N LEU A 438 -8.01 15.22 5.11
CA LEU A 438 -7.15 15.27 3.94
C LEU A 438 -5.71 14.92 4.36
N GLY A 439 -4.96 14.22 3.53
CA GLY A 439 -3.58 13.84 3.84
C GLY A 439 -2.72 13.59 2.61
N THR A 440 -1.41 13.74 2.77
CA THR A 440 -0.42 13.29 1.80
C THR A 440 0.81 12.71 2.51
N TYR A 441 1.19 11.55 2.01
CA TYR A 441 2.48 10.91 2.22
C TYR A 441 3.55 11.64 1.39
N ASN A 442 4.69 11.91 2.01
CA ASN A 442 5.80 12.68 1.42
C ASN A 442 5.40 14.05 0.82
N PHE A 443 4.98 14.99 1.67
CA PHE A 443 4.68 16.39 1.38
C PHE A 443 5.85 17.18 0.75
N THR A 444 7.08 16.66 0.77
CA THR A 444 8.19 17.24 -0.03
C THR A 444 7.86 17.30 -1.52
N SER A 445 6.97 16.42 -2.00
CA SER A 445 6.41 16.42 -3.35
C SER A 445 5.59 17.66 -3.71
N VAL A 446 5.09 18.43 -2.73
CA VAL A 446 4.33 19.67 -2.98
C VAL A 446 5.28 20.84 -3.25
N PHE A 447 6.41 20.91 -2.54
CA PHE A 447 7.44 21.94 -2.77
C PHE A 447 8.36 21.61 -3.95
N ASN A 448 8.80 20.35 -4.04
CA ASN A 448 9.73 19.86 -5.06
C ASN A 448 9.03 18.93 -6.06
N ARG A 449 7.87 19.34 -6.57
CA ARG A 449 7.02 18.54 -7.48
C ARG A 449 7.80 17.88 -8.62
N LYS A 450 8.79 18.59 -9.17
CA LYS A 450 9.66 18.12 -10.25
C LYS A 450 10.45 16.85 -9.89
N THR A 451 11.15 16.85 -8.75
CA THR A 451 11.98 15.71 -8.30
C THR A 451 11.23 14.72 -7.42
N ALA A 452 9.92 14.85 -7.28
CA ALA A 452 9.08 14.01 -6.43
C ALA A 452 8.92 12.58 -6.96
N THR A 453 9.71 11.63 -6.44
CA THR A 453 9.64 10.19 -6.77
C THR A 453 8.58 9.40 -5.97
N LYS A 454 8.00 10.04 -4.94
CA LYS A 454 6.96 9.47 -4.08
C LYS A 454 5.78 10.45 -4.03
N VAL A 455 4.58 9.96 -4.38
CA VAL A 455 3.37 10.75 -4.67
C VAL A 455 2.16 10.08 -4.05
N SER A 456 1.26 10.84 -3.42
CA SER A 456 0.07 10.27 -2.76
C SER A 456 -1.03 11.30 -2.53
N ALA A 457 -2.23 10.80 -2.26
CA ALA A 457 -3.24 11.54 -1.50
C ALA A 457 -4.14 10.59 -0.72
N GLY A 458 -4.67 11.09 0.40
CA GLY A 458 -5.77 10.52 1.15
C GLY A 458 -6.91 11.53 1.30
N LEU A 459 -8.14 11.07 1.09
CA LEU A 459 -9.38 11.80 1.39
C LEU A 459 -10.29 10.87 2.20
N SER A 460 -10.80 11.36 3.33
CA SER A 460 -11.77 10.64 4.16
C SER A 460 -12.87 11.59 4.61
N ILE A 461 -14.09 11.40 4.10
CA ILE A 461 -15.31 12.03 4.62
C ILE A 461 -16.07 11.01 5.46
N LYS A 462 -16.32 11.35 6.73
CA LYS A 462 -17.07 10.55 7.70
C LYS A 462 -18.21 11.39 8.28
N PHE A 463 -19.40 10.82 8.34
CA PHE A 463 -20.60 11.45 8.90
C PHE A 463 -20.83 10.95 10.32
N LYS A 464 -21.33 11.82 11.19
CA LYS A 464 -21.65 11.52 12.59
C LYS A 464 -23.15 11.48 12.83
N VAL A 465 -23.58 10.56 13.69
CA VAL A 465 -24.94 10.51 14.24
C VAL A 465 -24.82 10.60 15.76
N ASN A 466 -25.53 11.54 16.37
CA ASN A 466 -25.52 11.78 17.81
C ASN A 466 -26.60 10.95 18.49
#